data_AF-A0A3D1VD84-F1
#
_entry.id   AF-A0A3D1VD84-F1
#
_cell.length_a   1.000
_cell.length_b   1.000
_cell.length_c   1.000
_cell.angle_alpha   90.00
_cell.angle_beta   90.00
_cell.angle_gamma   90.00
#
_symmetry.space_group_name_H-M   'P 1'
#
loop_
_entity.id
_entity.type
_entity.pdbx_description
1 polymer ?
#
loop_
_entity_poly.entity_id
_entity_poly.type
_entity_poly.pdbx_seq_one_letter_code
_entity_poly.pdbx_strand_id
1 'polypeptide(L)'
;MSKRMVSLFLSAVMFVVCSFGATATYAAENIETAIIDGKEYRCESRIVDDKEYMYITNITDEITDVVYYDVCSGIIFLNGKPVAYVENAVSFPDEKSIESVSPLATTGWRYHDTSNHRISWARGVAAATLAGIIAAVIPSTGWLSVLTKIGATALSAVSAACIGGNVKCVAYTQVLASGKVQCRYDWTFRPSSGESYGPYSSYKL
;
A
#
# COMPACT_ATOMS: atom_id res chain seq x y z
N MET A 1 60.13 17.87 -13.71
CA MET A 1 59.90 16.46 -14.06
C MET A 1 59.70 15.70 -12.75
N SER A 2 58.47 15.21 -12.49
CA SER A 2 58.08 14.20 -11.48
C SER A 2 58.37 14.50 -9.98
N LYS A 3 57.52 14.24 -8.99
CA LYS A 3 56.14 13.74 -8.85
C LYS A 3 55.67 14.14 -7.44
N ARG A 4 54.35 14.22 -7.31
CA ARG A 4 53.58 14.85 -6.23
C ARG A 4 53.56 14.01 -4.94
N MET A 5 53.50 14.74 -3.82
CA MET A 5 53.08 14.27 -2.50
C MET A 5 51.69 13.61 -2.56
N VAL A 6 51.54 12.45 -1.92
CA VAL A 6 50.23 11.90 -1.55
C VAL A 6 50.34 11.34 -0.14
N SER A 7 49.89 12.14 0.83
CA SER A 7 49.37 11.69 2.11
C SER A 7 48.38 12.76 2.53
N LEU A 8 47.12 12.38 2.75
CA LEU A 8 46.42 12.62 4.00
C LEU A 8 44.91 12.30 3.84
N PHE A 9 44.51 11.32 4.64
CA PHE A 9 43.33 11.32 5.50
C PHE A 9 41.95 11.67 4.90
N LEU A 10 41.22 10.56 4.74
CA LEU A 10 39.77 10.41 4.84
C LEU A 10 39.19 11.24 6.01
N SER A 11 38.44 12.31 5.72
CA SER A 11 37.61 13.03 6.73
C SER A 11 36.67 14.05 6.07
N ALA A 12 35.43 14.06 6.58
CA ALA A 12 34.41 15.12 6.47
C ALA A 12 33.52 15.14 5.21
N VAL A 13 32.47 14.31 5.24
CA VAL A 13 31.18 14.64 4.60
C VAL A 13 30.45 15.59 5.55
N MET A 14 30.47 16.89 5.24
CA MET A 14 29.61 17.91 5.80
C MET A 14 29.33 18.92 4.69
N PHE A 15 28.18 18.79 4.03
CA PHE A 15 27.59 19.90 3.31
C PHE A 15 26.30 20.28 4.01
N VAL A 16 26.44 21.24 4.92
CA VAL A 16 25.38 22.12 5.39
C VAL A 16 25.16 23.17 4.30
N VAL A 17 23.94 23.25 3.78
CA VAL A 17 23.41 24.47 3.17
C VAL A 17 21.98 24.67 3.68
N CYS A 18 21.84 25.49 4.72
CA CYS A 18 20.66 26.35 4.88
C CYS A 18 20.91 27.58 3.98
N SER A 19 19.94 28.23 3.32
CA SER A 19 18.62 28.61 3.79
C SER A 19 17.81 29.32 2.68
N PHE A 20 16.50 29.39 2.91
CA PHE A 20 15.45 30.28 2.37
C PHE A 20 14.57 29.77 1.21
N GLY A 21 13.31 29.44 1.57
CA GLY A 21 12.17 30.13 0.95
C GLY A 21 11.35 29.40 -0.10
N ALA A 22 10.82 28.20 0.21
CA ALA A 22 9.53 27.76 -0.34
C ALA A 22 8.89 26.79 0.66
N THR A 23 7.82 27.21 1.34
CA THR A 23 6.88 26.27 1.95
C THR A 23 6.09 25.59 0.83
N ALA A 24 6.70 24.61 0.20
CA ALA A 24 5.95 23.49 -0.35
C ALA A 24 5.85 22.49 0.79
N THR A 25 4.63 22.27 1.30
CA THR A 25 4.33 21.05 2.03
C THR A 25 4.50 19.90 1.04
N TYR A 26 5.74 19.46 0.84
CA TYR A 26 5.98 18.15 0.26
C TYR A 26 5.37 17.16 1.24
N ALA A 27 4.24 16.56 0.84
CA ALA A 27 3.72 15.37 1.49
C ALA A 27 4.91 14.43 1.70
N ALA A 28 5.12 13.95 2.93
CA ALA A 28 6.23 13.07 3.24
C ALA A 28 6.28 11.95 2.20
N GLU A 29 7.34 11.94 1.39
CA GLU A 29 7.57 10.87 0.43
C GLU A 29 7.87 9.61 1.25
N ASN A 30 6.86 8.75 1.40
CA ASN A 30 7.05 7.43 1.99
C ASN A 30 7.74 6.57 0.93
N ILE A 31 9.07 6.66 0.89
CA ILE A 31 9.90 5.83 0.03
C ILE A 31 10.08 4.48 0.73
N GLU A 32 9.53 3.43 0.13
CA GLU A 32 9.60 2.07 0.64
C GLU A 32 10.44 1.20 -0.32
N THR A 33 11.32 0.34 0.19
CA THR A 33 12.08 -0.60 -0.65
C THR A 33 11.84 -2.05 -0.23
N ALA A 34 11.87 -2.97 -1.19
CA ALA A 34 11.83 -4.40 -0.92
C ALA A 34 12.47 -5.24 -2.03
N ILE A 35 12.89 -6.45 -1.68
CA ILE A 35 13.42 -7.43 -2.63
C ILE A 35 12.31 -8.45 -2.93
N ILE A 36 12.01 -8.62 -4.22
CA ILE A 36 11.02 -9.57 -4.73
C ILE A 36 11.69 -10.38 -5.84
N ASP A 37 11.72 -11.71 -5.69
CA ASP A 37 12.33 -12.63 -6.65
C ASP A 37 13.77 -12.25 -7.06
N GLY A 38 14.55 -11.75 -6.09
CA GLY A 38 15.94 -11.33 -6.28
C GLY A 38 16.13 -9.96 -6.93
N LYS A 39 15.06 -9.23 -7.24
CA LYS A 39 15.10 -7.86 -7.77
C LYS A 39 14.72 -6.85 -6.71
N GLU A 40 15.40 -5.71 -6.71
CA GLU A 40 15.12 -4.62 -5.77
C GLU A 40 14.08 -3.66 -6.35
N TYR A 41 13.04 -3.37 -5.57
CA TYR A 41 11.98 -2.45 -5.91
C TYR A 41 11.95 -1.29 -4.93
N ARG A 42 11.71 -0.09 -5.46
CA ARG A 42 11.36 1.11 -4.72
C ARG A 42 9.91 1.47 -5.02
N CYS A 43 9.15 1.80 -4.00
CA CYS A 43 7.77 2.26 -4.11
C CYS A 43 7.64 3.67 -3.56
N GLU A 44 6.96 4.54 -4.29
CA GLU A 44 6.65 5.90 -3.91
C GLU A 44 5.15 6.16 -4.13
N SER A 45 4.43 6.60 -3.10
CA SER A 45 3.04 7.10 -3.23
C SER A 45 3.03 8.61 -3.44
N ARG A 46 2.22 9.10 -4.39
CA ARG A 46 1.97 10.52 -4.61
C ARG A 46 0.48 10.77 -4.81
N ILE A 47 -0.03 11.85 -4.23
CA ILE A 47 -1.40 12.31 -4.50
C ILE A 47 -1.36 13.31 -5.65
N VAL A 48 -2.10 13.01 -6.71
CA VAL A 48 -2.27 13.89 -7.89
C VAL A 48 -3.76 13.99 -8.16
N ASP A 49 -4.30 15.21 -8.16
CA ASP A 49 -5.73 15.49 -8.39
C ASP A 49 -6.67 14.65 -7.49
N ASP A 50 -6.38 14.61 -6.18
CA ASP A 50 -7.09 13.82 -5.16
C ASP A 50 -7.09 12.30 -5.39
N LYS A 51 -6.26 11.79 -6.30
CA LYS A 51 -6.05 10.37 -6.54
C LYS A 51 -4.66 9.95 -6.07
N GLU A 52 -4.57 8.80 -5.42
CA GLU A 52 -3.28 8.21 -5.04
C GLU A 52 -2.70 7.43 -6.23
N TYR A 53 -1.50 7.83 -6.63
CA TYR A 53 -0.65 7.16 -7.60
C TYR A 53 0.50 6.50 -6.88
N MET A 54 0.81 5.28 -7.29
CA MET A 54 1.87 4.49 -6.72
C MET A 54 2.88 4.13 -7.80
N TYR A 55 4.11 4.57 -7.61
CA TYR A 55 5.23 4.40 -8.53
C TYR A 55 6.10 3.27 -8.01
N ILE A 56 6.07 2.13 -8.69
CA ILE A 56 6.87 0.94 -8.37
C ILE A 56 8.05 0.90 -9.36
N THR A 57 9.23 1.28 -8.89
CA THR A 57 10.46 1.25 -9.68
C THR A 57 11.24 -0.02 -9.37
N ASN A 58 11.43 -0.88 -10.37
CA ASN A 58 12.46 -1.90 -10.33
C ASN A 58 13.83 -1.22 -10.51
N ILE A 59 14.64 -1.18 -9.46
CA ILE A 59 15.92 -0.48 -9.45
C ILE A 59 16.93 -1.18 -10.35
N THR A 60 16.88 -2.51 -10.43
CA THR A 60 17.80 -3.31 -11.24
C THR A 60 17.62 -3.07 -12.73
N ASP A 61 16.35 -2.97 -13.18
CA ASP A 61 16.02 -2.82 -14.60
C ASP A 61 15.72 -1.35 -14.99
N GLU A 62 15.71 -0.43 -14.03
CA GLU A 62 15.33 0.99 -14.17
C GLU A 62 13.92 1.21 -14.76
N ILE A 63 13.02 0.25 -14.59
CA ILE A 63 11.64 0.31 -15.09
C ILE A 63 10.74 0.78 -13.95
N THR A 64 9.93 1.80 -14.22
CA THR A 64 8.89 2.27 -13.29
C THR A 64 7.50 1.94 -13.80
N ASP A 65 6.77 1.21 -12.99
CA ASP A 65 5.36 0.92 -13.16
C ASP A 65 4.51 1.86 -12.31
N VAL A 66 3.48 2.46 -12.91
CA VAL A 66 2.58 3.40 -12.23
C VAL A 66 1.21 2.75 -12.05
N VAL A 67 0.80 2.56 -10.80
CA VAL A 67 -0.49 1.99 -10.41
C VAL A 67 -1.37 3.07 -9.81
N TYR A 68 -2.63 3.14 -10.22
CA TYR A 68 -3.63 3.96 -9.54
C TYR A 68 -5.02 3.34 -9.65
N TYR A 69 -5.86 3.63 -8.66
CA TYR A 69 -7.23 3.14 -8.60
C TYR A 69 -8.22 4.26 -8.91
N ASP A 70 -9.04 4.06 -9.93
CA ASP A 70 -10.17 4.93 -10.22
C ASP A 70 -11.43 4.39 -9.54
N VAL A 71 -11.69 4.89 -8.33
CA VAL A 71 -12.81 4.45 -7.48
C VAL A 71 -14.17 4.58 -8.17
N CYS A 72 -14.34 5.60 -9.02
CA CYS A 72 -15.61 5.85 -9.72
C CYS A 72 -15.94 4.75 -10.74
N SER A 73 -14.93 4.22 -11.43
CA SER A 73 -15.12 3.16 -12.43
C SER A 73 -14.88 1.76 -11.87
N GLY A 74 -14.28 1.64 -10.68
CA GLY A 74 -13.87 0.35 -10.12
C GLY A 74 -12.68 -0.26 -10.88
N ILE A 75 -11.88 0.55 -11.57
CA ILE A 75 -10.78 0.06 -12.42
C ILE A 75 -9.43 0.48 -11.82
N ILE A 76 -8.52 -0.49 -11.69
CA ILE A 76 -7.12 -0.24 -11.37
C ILE A 76 -6.31 -0.27 -12.66
N PHE A 77 -5.51 0.78 -12.85
CA PHE A 77 -4.69 0.99 -14.02
C PHE A 77 -3.22 0.74 -13.70
N LEU A 78 -2.50 0.16 -14.66
CA LEU A 78 -1.05 0.04 -14.69
C LEU A 78 -0.55 0.74 -15.93
N ASN A 79 0.29 1.77 -15.77
CA ASN A 79 0.83 2.56 -16.87
C ASN A 79 -0.28 3.07 -17.82
N GLY A 80 -1.40 3.49 -17.23
CA GLY A 80 -2.57 3.99 -17.96
C GLY A 80 -3.44 2.92 -18.65
N LYS A 81 -3.10 1.63 -18.52
CA LYS A 81 -3.90 0.53 -19.07
C LYS A 81 -4.70 -0.16 -17.95
N PRO A 82 -5.98 -0.50 -18.17
CA PRO A 82 -6.75 -1.25 -17.18
C PRO A 82 -6.12 -2.63 -16.98
N VAL A 83 -5.77 -2.96 -15.73
CA VAL A 83 -5.19 -4.27 -15.39
C VAL A 83 -5.95 -5.00 -14.31
N ALA A 84 -6.79 -4.31 -13.54
CA ALA A 84 -7.62 -4.94 -12.53
C ALA A 84 -8.97 -4.28 -12.39
N TYR A 85 -9.97 -5.08 -12.02
CA TYR A 85 -11.34 -4.62 -11.78
C TYR A 85 -11.73 -4.94 -10.36
N VAL A 86 -12.33 -3.96 -9.69
CA VAL A 86 -12.79 -3.99 -8.32
C VAL A 86 -14.31 -3.94 -8.34
N GLU A 87 -14.93 -5.04 -7.94
CA GLU A 87 -16.37 -5.15 -7.79
C GLU A 87 -16.72 -5.21 -6.30
N ASN A 88 -17.85 -4.64 -5.90
CA ASN A 88 -18.38 -4.90 -4.57
C ASN A 88 -18.76 -6.37 -4.47
N ALA A 89 -18.07 -7.12 -3.61
CA ALA A 89 -18.35 -8.53 -3.42
C ALA A 89 -19.65 -8.69 -2.62
N VAL A 90 -20.61 -9.43 -3.18
CA VAL A 90 -21.84 -9.79 -2.49
C VAL A 90 -21.48 -10.84 -1.42
N SER A 91 -21.21 -10.35 -0.20
CA SER A 91 -21.00 -11.08 1.06
C SER A 91 -19.83 -12.09 1.11
N PHE A 92 -18.97 -11.94 2.11
CA PHE A 92 -18.13 -13.05 2.58
C PHE A 92 -19.02 -13.99 3.44
N PRO A 93 -18.91 -15.31 3.31
CA PRO A 93 -19.81 -16.26 3.98
C PRO A 93 -19.72 -16.36 5.52
N ASP A 94 -19.25 -15.32 6.23
CA ASP A 94 -19.14 -15.28 7.70
C ASP A 94 -19.50 -13.89 8.29
N GLU A 95 -20.59 -13.29 7.84
CA GLU A 95 -21.11 -12.05 8.46
C GLU A 95 -22.03 -12.37 9.64
N LYS A 96 -21.45 -12.42 10.85
CA LYS A 96 -22.20 -12.06 12.06
C LYS A 96 -22.39 -10.55 12.05
N SER A 97 -23.64 -10.10 11.90
CA SER A 97 -24.03 -8.70 12.06
C SER A 97 -23.55 -8.18 13.42
N ILE A 98 -22.69 -7.16 13.42
CA ILE A 98 -22.25 -6.50 14.64
C ILE A 98 -23.28 -5.42 14.98
N GLU A 99 -23.87 -5.53 16.16
CA GLU A 99 -24.89 -4.62 16.70
C GLU A 99 -24.40 -3.16 16.72
N SER A 100 -25.30 -2.23 16.38
CA SER A 100 -25.08 -0.79 16.54
C SER A 100 -24.93 -0.45 18.02
N VAL A 101 -23.83 0.20 18.42
CA VAL A 101 -23.60 0.56 19.84
C VAL A 101 -23.57 2.07 20.05
N SER A 102 -24.14 2.46 21.19
CA SER A 102 -24.39 3.80 21.72
C SER A 102 -23.21 4.79 21.63
N PRO A 103 -23.46 6.07 21.30
CA PRO A 103 -22.46 7.14 21.16
C PRO A 103 -21.80 7.60 22.48
N LEU A 104 -22.12 6.98 23.63
CA LEU A 104 -21.66 7.41 24.96
C LEU A 104 -20.60 6.49 25.59
N ALA A 105 -20.10 5.49 24.88
CA ALA A 105 -19.09 4.58 25.42
C ALA A 105 -17.68 5.20 25.31
N THR A 106 -17.28 5.88 26.38
CA THR A 106 -15.96 6.50 26.58
C THR A 106 -14.85 5.46 26.52
N THR A 107 -13.87 5.70 25.63
CA THR A 107 -12.65 4.93 25.31
C THR A 107 -12.82 3.51 24.70
N GLY A 108 -12.17 3.30 23.54
CA GLY A 108 -12.07 2.01 22.85
C GLY A 108 -12.43 2.08 21.36
N TRP A 109 -11.91 1.12 20.59
CA TRP A 109 -12.24 0.95 19.18
C TRP A 109 -13.73 0.62 19.00
N ARG A 110 -14.40 1.36 18.12
CA ARG A 110 -15.81 1.19 17.74
C ARG A 110 -15.87 0.74 16.30
N TYR A 111 -16.74 -0.22 16.02
CA TYR A 111 -17.04 -0.60 14.64
C TYR A 111 -17.56 0.61 13.87
N HIS A 112 -17.06 0.79 12.65
CA HIS A 112 -17.52 1.85 11.75
C HIS A 112 -18.23 1.23 10.56
N ASP A 113 -17.54 0.41 9.75
CA ASP A 113 -18.11 -0.24 8.58
C ASP A 113 -17.30 -1.46 8.12
N THR A 114 -17.83 -2.23 7.17
CA THR A 114 -17.15 -3.34 6.48
C THR A 114 -17.23 -3.13 4.98
N SER A 115 -16.10 -3.20 4.29
CA SER A 115 -16.04 -3.24 2.83
C SER A 115 -15.56 -4.60 2.33
N ASN A 116 -16.15 -5.03 1.22
CA ASN A 116 -15.88 -6.31 0.60
C ASN A 116 -15.67 -6.08 -0.90
N HIS A 117 -14.48 -6.38 -1.39
CA HIS A 117 -14.09 -6.14 -2.79
C HIS A 117 -13.61 -7.42 -3.44
N ARG A 118 -14.15 -7.75 -4.62
CA ARG A 118 -13.55 -8.74 -5.50
C ARG A 118 -12.60 -8.01 -6.43
N ILE A 119 -11.35 -8.45 -6.46
CA ILE A 119 -10.32 -7.96 -7.37
C ILE A 119 -10.03 -9.05 -8.39
N SER A 120 -10.09 -8.70 -9.67
CA SER A 120 -9.53 -9.51 -10.76
C SER A 120 -8.35 -8.78 -11.37
N TRP A 121 -7.35 -9.49 -11.92
CA TRP A 121 -6.22 -8.86 -12.61
C TRP A 121 -5.80 -9.59 -13.88
N ALA A 122 -5.16 -8.85 -14.79
CA ALA A 122 -4.67 -9.36 -16.05
C ALA A 122 -3.50 -10.35 -15.88
N ARG A 123 -3.31 -11.24 -16.87
CA ARG A 123 -2.16 -12.14 -16.90
C ARG A 123 -0.85 -11.34 -17.00
N GLY A 124 0.18 -11.79 -16.30
CA GLY A 124 1.52 -11.19 -16.36
C GLY A 124 1.73 -10.01 -15.40
N VAL A 125 0.80 -9.73 -14.50
CA VAL A 125 1.00 -8.79 -13.40
C VAL A 125 2.10 -9.32 -12.47
N ALA A 126 3.14 -8.51 -12.26
CA ALA A 126 4.22 -8.83 -11.34
C ALA A 126 3.74 -8.80 -9.88
N ALA A 127 4.41 -9.55 -8.99
CA ALA A 127 4.06 -9.59 -7.56
C ALA A 127 4.09 -8.19 -6.91
N ALA A 128 5.06 -7.36 -7.29
CA ALA A 128 5.15 -5.97 -6.84
C ALA A 128 3.89 -5.17 -7.22
N THR A 129 3.44 -5.29 -8.47
CA THR A 129 2.22 -4.65 -8.96
C THR A 129 0.97 -5.20 -8.26
N LEU A 130 0.91 -6.52 -8.02
CA LEU A 130 -0.21 -7.14 -7.30
C LEU A 130 -0.33 -6.62 -5.86
N ALA A 131 0.79 -6.45 -5.15
CA ALA A 131 0.79 -5.84 -3.81
C ALA A 131 0.17 -4.43 -3.86
N GLY A 132 0.48 -3.68 -4.92
CA GLY A 132 -0.13 -2.39 -5.21
C GLY A 132 -1.63 -2.41 -5.45
N ILE A 133 -2.07 -3.33 -6.30
CA ILE A 133 -3.48 -3.55 -6.62
C ILE A 133 -4.29 -3.85 -5.35
N ILE A 134 -3.75 -4.70 -4.46
CA ILE A 134 -4.40 -5.05 -3.18
C ILE A 134 -4.39 -3.83 -2.23
N ALA A 135 -3.27 -3.12 -2.12
CA ALA A 135 -3.14 -1.94 -1.28
C ALA A 135 -4.15 -0.84 -1.67
N ALA A 136 -4.35 -0.63 -2.97
CA ALA A 136 -5.21 0.43 -3.48
C ALA A 136 -6.69 0.32 -3.06
N VAL A 137 -7.16 -0.86 -2.65
CA VAL A 137 -8.53 -1.05 -2.17
C VAL A 137 -8.64 -1.13 -0.64
N ILE A 138 -7.53 -1.01 0.09
CA ILE A 138 -7.50 -1.05 1.55
C ILE A 138 -7.10 0.34 2.06
N PRO A 139 -8.00 1.06 2.75
CA PRO A 139 -7.67 2.37 3.28
C PRO A 139 -6.40 2.35 4.13
N SER A 140 -5.53 3.34 3.91
CA SER A 140 -4.34 3.58 4.74
C SER A 140 -3.37 2.38 4.79
N THR A 141 -3.35 1.56 3.75
CA THR A 141 -2.43 0.44 3.60
C THR A 141 -1.53 0.68 2.40
N GLY A 142 -0.23 0.79 2.65
CA GLY A 142 0.78 0.93 1.59
C GLY A 142 1.19 -0.41 0.98
N TRP A 143 1.85 -0.33 -0.17
CA TRP A 143 2.41 -1.45 -0.90
C TRP A 143 3.30 -2.35 -0.04
N LEU A 144 4.24 -1.77 0.74
CA LEU A 144 5.15 -2.56 1.55
C LEU A 144 4.42 -3.30 2.67
N SER A 145 3.33 -2.72 3.21
CA SER A 145 2.50 -3.38 4.22
C SER A 145 1.86 -4.66 3.67
N VAL A 146 1.37 -4.63 2.42
CA VAL A 146 0.84 -5.83 1.76
C VAL A 146 1.94 -6.85 1.53
N LEU A 147 3.06 -6.40 0.97
CA LEU A 147 4.19 -7.28 0.64
C LEU A 147 4.77 -7.98 1.88
N THR A 148 4.98 -7.24 2.97
CA THR A 148 5.58 -7.76 4.19
C THR A 148 4.66 -8.72 4.94
N LYS A 149 3.35 -8.49 4.92
CA LYS A 149 2.38 -9.31 5.65
C LYS A 149 2.00 -10.60 4.92
N ILE A 150 1.82 -10.53 3.59
CA ILE A 150 1.51 -11.71 2.76
C ILE A 150 2.78 -12.48 2.42
N GLY A 151 3.88 -11.77 2.16
CA GLY A 151 5.17 -12.33 1.73
C GLY A 151 5.33 -12.32 0.21
N ALA A 152 6.55 -12.00 -0.24
CA ALA A 152 6.90 -11.90 -1.66
C ALA A 152 6.63 -13.21 -2.43
N THR A 153 7.07 -14.35 -1.91
CA THR A 153 6.89 -15.66 -2.57
C THR A 153 5.42 -16.03 -2.75
N ALA A 154 4.59 -15.77 -1.74
CA ALA A 154 3.17 -16.01 -1.81
C ALA A 154 2.50 -15.11 -2.86
N LEU A 155 2.86 -13.82 -2.87
CA LEU A 155 2.36 -12.88 -3.88
C LEU A 155 2.78 -13.24 -5.30
N SER A 156 4.01 -13.72 -5.53
CA SER A 156 4.46 -14.20 -6.84
C SER A 156 3.67 -15.42 -7.31
N ALA A 157 3.34 -16.35 -6.41
CA ALA A 157 2.50 -17.49 -6.74
C ALA A 157 1.06 -17.08 -7.09
N VAL A 158 0.48 -16.16 -6.29
CA VAL A 158 -0.87 -15.64 -6.53
C VAL A 158 -0.92 -14.85 -7.83
N SER A 159 0.05 -13.98 -8.09
CA SER A 159 0.07 -13.15 -9.30
C SER A 159 0.15 -14.01 -10.55
N ALA A 160 0.95 -15.09 -10.53
CA ALA A 160 1.07 -16.06 -11.60
C ALA A 160 -0.23 -16.83 -11.88
N ALA A 161 -1.06 -17.09 -10.86
CA ALA A 161 -2.31 -17.84 -11.02
C ALA A 161 -3.36 -17.09 -11.84
N CYS A 162 -3.39 -15.74 -11.79
CA CYS A 162 -4.30 -14.89 -12.57
C CYS A 162 -5.81 -15.14 -12.32
N ILE A 163 -6.21 -15.53 -11.10
CA ILE A 163 -7.59 -15.97 -10.78
C ILE A 163 -8.37 -14.89 -10.01
N GLY A 164 -7.73 -13.78 -9.66
CA GLY A 164 -8.32 -12.78 -8.77
C GLY A 164 -8.31 -13.20 -7.30
N GLY A 165 -8.98 -12.41 -6.48
CA GLY A 165 -9.18 -12.67 -5.05
C GLY A 165 -10.18 -11.70 -4.43
N ASN A 166 -10.54 -11.94 -3.18
CA ASN A 166 -11.41 -11.06 -2.41
C ASN A 166 -10.62 -10.37 -1.31
N VAL A 167 -10.87 -9.09 -1.11
CA VAL A 167 -10.39 -8.29 0.02
C VAL A 167 -11.58 -7.95 0.91
N LYS A 168 -11.49 -8.34 2.18
CA LYS A 168 -12.39 -7.89 3.24
C LYS A 168 -11.66 -6.86 4.08
N CYS A 169 -12.30 -5.75 4.41
CA CYS A 169 -11.76 -4.74 5.31
C CYS A 169 -12.83 -4.31 6.31
N VAL A 170 -12.53 -4.39 7.60
CA VAL A 170 -13.38 -3.92 8.69
C VAL A 170 -12.76 -2.66 9.30
N ALA A 171 -13.49 -1.56 9.23
CA ALA A 171 -13.07 -0.27 9.75
C ALA A 171 -13.55 -0.08 11.19
N TYR A 172 -12.65 0.40 12.04
CA TYR A 172 -12.92 0.80 13.41
C TYR A 172 -12.44 2.24 13.64
N THR A 173 -13.10 2.96 14.52
CA THR A 173 -12.71 4.32 14.94
C THR A 173 -12.59 4.43 16.45
N GLN A 174 -11.71 5.30 16.93
CA GLN A 174 -11.68 5.71 18.33
C GLN A 174 -11.36 7.20 18.44
N VAL A 175 -11.88 7.84 19.48
CA VAL A 175 -11.52 9.22 19.83
C VAL A 175 -10.45 9.17 20.92
N LEU A 176 -9.27 9.74 20.62
CA LEU A 176 -8.16 9.81 21.56
C LEU A 176 -8.41 10.89 22.62
N ALA A 177 -7.68 10.82 23.75
CA ALA A 177 -7.74 11.85 24.79
C ALA A 177 -7.37 13.26 24.26
N SER A 178 -6.64 13.34 23.15
CA SER A 178 -6.30 14.58 22.44
C SER A 178 -7.45 15.15 21.60
N GLY A 179 -8.61 14.47 21.54
CA GLY A 179 -9.74 14.83 20.68
C GLY A 179 -9.58 14.41 19.22
N LYS A 180 -8.43 13.86 18.81
CA LYS A 180 -8.21 13.33 17.45
C LYS A 180 -8.95 12.00 17.24
N VAL A 181 -9.45 11.78 16.03
CA VAL A 181 -10.06 10.52 15.62
C VAL A 181 -8.98 9.63 15.02
N GLN A 182 -8.82 8.43 15.54
CA GLN A 182 -7.95 7.41 14.94
C GLN A 182 -8.81 6.34 14.28
N CYS A 183 -8.41 5.88 13.10
CA CYS A 183 -9.00 4.77 12.38
C CYS A 183 -8.08 3.54 12.42
N ARG A 184 -8.67 2.34 12.53
CA ARG A 184 -8.02 1.04 12.34
C ARG A 184 -8.77 0.27 11.27
N TYR A 185 -8.03 -0.37 10.37
CA TYR A 185 -8.56 -1.16 9.28
C TYR A 185 -8.03 -2.59 9.42
N ASP A 186 -8.92 -3.52 9.77
CA ASP A 186 -8.59 -4.94 9.87
C ASP A 186 -8.97 -5.62 8.55
N TRP A 187 -7.98 -6.09 7.81
CA TRP A 187 -8.17 -6.57 6.45
C TRP A 187 -7.65 -7.99 6.23
N THR A 188 -8.32 -8.71 5.35
CA THR A 188 -7.99 -10.07 4.92
C THR A 188 -8.01 -10.12 3.40
N PHE A 189 -6.99 -10.71 2.79
CA PHE A 189 -6.97 -11.03 1.37
C PHE A 189 -7.09 -12.53 1.15
N ARG A 190 -8.01 -12.95 0.30
CA ARG A 190 -8.18 -14.35 -0.09
C ARG A 190 -8.08 -14.50 -1.61
N PRO A 191 -6.98 -15.03 -2.16
CA PRO A 191 -6.93 -15.38 -3.58
C PRO A 191 -7.98 -16.45 -3.89
N SER A 192 -8.52 -16.44 -5.11
CA SER A 192 -9.53 -17.43 -5.53
C SER A 192 -9.02 -18.88 -5.48
N SER A 193 -7.70 -19.08 -5.49
CA SER A 193 -7.05 -20.40 -5.60
C SER A 193 -6.30 -20.86 -4.37
N GLY A 194 -6.48 -20.20 -3.21
CA GLY A 194 -5.63 -20.47 -2.06
C GLY A 194 -6.23 -20.09 -0.71
N GLU A 195 -5.36 -20.13 0.28
CA GLU A 195 -5.67 -19.80 1.67
C GLU A 195 -5.79 -18.29 1.88
N SER A 196 -6.48 -17.91 2.96
CA SER A 196 -6.65 -16.50 3.32
C SER A 196 -5.42 -15.97 4.04
N TYR A 197 -5.02 -14.74 3.73
CA TYR A 197 -3.97 -13.99 4.39
C TYR A 197 -4.59 -12.91 5.28
N GLY A 198 -4.28 -12.96 6.57
CA GLY A 198 -4.85 -12.07 7.59
C GLY A 198 -5.77 -12.80 8.59
N PRO A 199 -6.50 -12.06 9.44
CA PRO A 199 -6.65 -10.61 9.41
C PRO A 199 -5.37 -9.86 9.82
N TYR A 200 -5.16 -8.70 9.20
CA TYR A 200 -4.06 -7.78 9.49
C TYR A 200 -4.59 -6.39 9.79
N SER A 201 -3.89 -5.60 10.61
CA SER A 201 -4.32 -4.23 10.94
C SER A 201 -3.47 -3.15 10.29
N SER A 202 -4.11 -2.11 9.78
CA SER A 202 -3.52 -0.84 9.35
C SER A 202 -4.17 0.32 10.12
N TYR A 203 -3.47 1.46 10.27
CA TYR A 203 -3.92 2.56 11.12
C TYR A 203 -3.79 3.92 10.42
N LYS A 204 -4.71 4.83 10.71
CA LYS A 204 -4.67 6.24 10.29
C LYS A 204 -5.05 7.15 11.46
N LEU A 205 -4.33 8.26 11.62
CA LEU A 205 -4.66 9.32 12.57
C LEU A 205 -5.39 10.47 11.87
#